data_AF-A0A427YIY8-F1
#
_entry.id   AF-A0A427YIY8-F1
#
_cell.length_a   1.000
_cell.length_b   1.000
_cell.length_c   1.000
_cell.angle_alpha   90.00
_cell.angle_beta   90.00
_cell.angle_gamma   90.00
#
_symmetry.space_group_name_H-M   'P 1'
#
loop_
_entity.id
_entity.type
_entity.pdbx_description
1 polymer ?
#
loop_
_entity_poly.entity_id
_entity_poly.type
_entity_poly.pdbx_seq_one_letter_code
_entity_poly.pdbx_strand_id
1 'polypeptide(L)' 'MHDTAKKTDTKKVAGKKAGGKSSPYNEYMKVQLAKLKAEQEKTGKKVEHKENFKKVASMWATAAENPKNKK' A
#
# COMPACT_ATOMS: atom_id res chain seq x y z
N MET A 1 28.92 29.21 11.74
CA MET A 1 27.48 28.95 11.51
C MET A 1 27.36 28.50 10.05
N HIS A 2 27.10 27.26 9.65
CA HIS A 2 26.61 26.05 10.30
C HIS A 2 27.35 24.84 9.70
N ASP A 3 27.95 24.01 10.55
CA ASP A 3 28.41 22.67 10.18
C ASP A 3 27.44 21.67 10.82
N THR A 4 26.65 20.99 9.99
CA THR A 4 25.90 19.79 10.38
C THR A 4 25.96 18.79 9.23
N ALA A 5 27.14 18.22 9.04
CA ALA A 5 27.32 17.00 8.27
C ALA A 5 26.65 15.81 8.99
N LYS A 6 25.37 15.57 8.73
CA LYS A 6 24.75 14.25 8.97
C LYS A 6 24.78 13.44 7.67
N LYS A 7 25.97 12.97 7.30
CA LYS A 7 26.15 11.91 6.29
C LYS A 7 25.94 10.58 7.01
N THR A 8 24.69 10.14 7.08
CA THR A 8 24.38 8.75 7.38
C THR A 8 24.88 7.89 6.22
N ASP A 9 25.93 7.14 6.52
CA ASP A 9 26.34 5.95 5.78
C ASP A 9 25.10 5.07 5.54
N THR A 10 24.70 4.93 4.29
CA THR A 10 23.87 3.79 3.90
C THR A 10 24.52 3.19 2.67
N LYS A 11 25.55 2.41 2.98
CA LYS A 11 26.09 1.33 2.18
C LYS A 11 25.11 0.82 1.12
N LYS A 12 25.44 1.16 -0.12
CA LYS A 12 25.04 0.48 -1.35
C LYS A 12 25.10 -1.05 -1.14
N VAL A 13 23.94 -1.67 -0.98
CA VAL A 13 23.72 -3.03 -1.43
C VAL A 13 22.88 -2.96 -2.70
N ALA A 14 23.60 -2.98 -3.82
CA ALA A 14 23.06 -3.35 -5.12
C ALA A 14 22.66 -4.84 -5.04
N GLY A 15 21.55 -5.13 -4.35
CA GLY A 15 20.92 -6.44 -4.32
C GLY A 15 19.83 -6.44 -5.37
N LYS A 16 20.11 -7.09 -6.51
CA LYS A 16 19.17 -7.61 -7.52
C LYS A 16 17.84 -6.85 -7.67
N LYS A 17 17.65 -6.22 -8.84
CA LYS A 17 16.33 -5.90 -9.40
C LYS A 17 15.47 -7.18 -9.48
N ALA A 18 14.89 -7.61 -8.36
CA ALA A 18 13.69 -8.39 -8.37
C ALA A 18 12.58 -7.35 -8.55
N GLY A 19 11.90 -7.37 -9.69
CA GLY A 19 10.53 -6.88 -9.76
C GLY A 19 9.70 -7.75 -8.82
N GLY A 20 9.86 -7.50 -7.51
CA GLY A 20 9.29 -8.28 -6.44
C GLY A 20 7.80 -8.13 -6.58
N LYS A 21 7.15 -9.20 -7.04
CA LYS A 21 5.70 -9.30 -7.09
C LYS A 21 5.20 -8.78 -5.76
N SER A 22 4.43 -7.69 -5.80
CA SER A 22 3.79 -7.18 -4.60
C SER A 22 3.06 -8.34 -3.94
N SER A 23 3.17 -8.49 -2.62
CA SER A 23 2.39 -9.50 -1.90
C SER A 23 0.91 -9.38 -2.30
N PRO A 24 0.13 -10.49 -2.37
CA PRO A 24 -1.29 -10.45 -2.70
C PRO A 24 -2.07 -9.38 -1.92
N TYR A 25 -1.69 -9.17 -0.65
CA TYR A 25 -2.23 -8.08 0.16
C TYR A 25 -1.97 -6.69 -0.42
N ASN A 26 -0.74 -6.41 -0.84
CA ASN A 26 -0.35 -5.12 -1.39
C ASN A 26 -1.00 -4.86 -2.76
N GLU A 27 -1.18 -5.90 -3.58
CA GLU A 27 -1.91 -5.80 -4.85
C GLU A 27 -3.39 -5.48 -4.59
N TYR A 28 -4.02 -6.25 -3.70
CA TYR A 28 -5.41 -6.02 -3.29
C TYR A 28 -5.62 -4.63 -2.72
N MET A 29 -4.75 -4.20 -1.79
CA MET A 29 -4.76 -2.87 -1.20
C MET A 29 -4.77 -1.77 -2.26
N LYS A 30 -3.84 -1.82 -3.22
CA LYS A 30 -3.72 -0.81 -4.27
C LYS A 30 -4.96 -0.77 -5.16
N VAL A 31 -5.43 -1.93 -5.63
CA VAL A 31 -6.59 -2.05 -6.51
C VAL A 31 -7.85 -1.51 -5.83
N GLN A 32 -8.10 -1.92 -4.59
CA GLN A 32 -9.31 -1.54 -3.87
C GLN A 32 -9.29 -0.09 -3.41
N LEU A 33 -8.14 0.45 -2.99
CA LEU A 33 -8.00 1.86 -2.70
C LEU A 33 -8.21 2.73 -3.94
N ALA A 34 -7.70 2.32 -5.10
CA ALA A 34 -7.91 3.03 -6.36
C ALA A 34 -9.40 3.05 -6.75
N LYS A 35 -10.10 1.92 -6.61
CA LYS A 35 -11.56 1.83 -6.84
C LYS A 35 -12.34 2.72 -5.89
N LEU A 36 -12.06 2.64 -4.58
CA LEU A 36 -12.75 3.48 -3.57
C LEU A 36 -12.51 4.96 -3.81
N LYS A 37 -11.27 5.34 -4.15
CA LYS A 37 -10.94 6.72 -4.49
C LYS A 37 -11.74 7.18 -5.72
N ALA A 38 -11.76 6.39 -6.79
CA ALA A 38 -12.50 6.72 -7.99
C ALA A 38 -14.02 6.83 -7.74
N GLU A 39 -14.62 5.97 -6.90
CA GLU A 39 -16.02 6.08 -6.51
C GLU A 39 -16.30 7.33 -5.65
N GLN A 40 -15.41 7.66 -4.72
CA GLN A 40 -15.53 8.86 -3.89
C GLN A 40 -15.39 10.14 -4.72
N GLU A 41 -14.44 10.17 -5.65
CA GLU A 41 -14.25 11.29 -6.58
C GLU A 41 -15.48 11.47 -7.47
N LYS A 42 -16.10 10.38 -7.96
CA LYS A 42 -17.35 10.45 -8.75
C LYS A 42 -18.54 10.98 -7.96
N THR A 43 -18.61 10.68 -6.66
CA THR A 43 -19.73 11.08 -5.80
C THR A 43 -19.50 12.43 -5.11
N GLY A 44 -18.38 13.10 -5.38
CA GLY A 44 -17.99 14.35 -4.71
C GLY A 44 -17.64 14.17 -3.23
N LYS A 45 -17.44 12.93 -2.78
CA LYS A 45 -17.18 12.59 -1.38
C LYS A 45 -15.70 12.77 -1.07
N LYS A 46 -15.38 13.33 0.10
CA LYS A 46 -13.99 13.53 0.53
C LYS A 46 -13.26 12.19 0.61
N VAL A 47 -12.13 12.11 -0.11
CA VAL A 47 -11.27 10.92 -0.09
C VAL A 47 -10.53 10.87 1.23
N GLU A 48 -11.02 10.06 2.17
CA GLU A 48 -10.36 9.86 3.46
C GLU A 48 -9.49 8.60 3.42
N HIS A 49 -8.19 8.79 3.18
CA HIS A 49 -7.24 7.69 2.98
C HIS A 49 -7.22 6.70 4.17
N LYS A 50 -7.29 7.20 5.40
CA LYS A 50 -7.24 6.39 6.62
C LYS A 50 -8.48 5.49 6.76
N GLU A 51 -9.66 6.04 6.51
CA GLU A 51 -10.93 5.30 6.50
C GLU A 51 -10.94 4.23 5.40
N ASN A 52 -10.56 4.62 4.18
CA ASN A 52 -10.49 3.72 3.04
C ASN A 52 -9.52 2.57 3.30
N PHE A 53 -8.33 2.86 3.86
CA PHE A 53 -7.36 1.83 4.18
C PHE A 53 -7.88 0.83 5.21
N LYS A 54 -8.49 1.31 6.31
CA LYS A 54 -9.12 0.44 7.31
C LYS A 54 -10.22 -0.42 6.70
N LYS A 55 -11.09 0.17 5.87
CA LYS A 55 -12.17 -0.53 5.19
C LYS A 55 -11.65 -1.65 4.30
N VAL A 56 -10.68 -1.35 3.43
CA VAL A 56 -10.07 -2.36 2.55
C VAL A 56 -9.34 -3.43 3.36
N ALA A 57 -8.69 -3.08 4.47
CA ALA A 57 -7.98 -4.05 5.31
C ALA A 57 -8.95 -5.04 5.95
N SER A 58 -10.10 -4.57 6.43
CA SER A 58 -11.20 -5.43 6.88
C SER A 58 -11.75 -6.30 5.75
N MET A 59 -11.91 -5.76 4.54
CA MET A 59 -12.35 -6.55 3.36
C MET A 59 -11.32 -7.61 2.95
N TRP A 60 -10.02 -7.34 3.10
CA TRP A 60 -8.96 -8.31 2.82
C TRP A 60 -9.03 -9.53 3.74
N ALA A 61 -9.41 -9.35 5.00
CA ALA A 61 -9.53 -10.45 5.96
C ALA A 61 -10.52 -11.52 5.48
N THR A 62 -11.55 -11.13 4.72
CA THR A 62 -12.58 -12.04 4.16
C THR A 62 -12.46 -12.27 2.66
N ALA A 63 -11.50 -11.63 1.98
CA ALA A 63 -11.32 -11.75 0.53
C ALA A 63 -10.87 -13.17 0.11
N ALA A 64 -11.41 -13.68 -1.00
CA ALA A 64 -10.98 -14.96 -1.57
C ALA A 64 -9.53 -14.92 -2.14
N GLU A 65 -9.04 -13.72 -2.46
CA GLU A 65 -7.65 -13.48 -2.88
C GLU A 65 -6.65 -13.61 -1.73
N ASN A 66 -7.13 -13.57 -0.48
CA ASN A 66 -6.29 -13.79 0.67
C ASN A 66 -5.91 -15.27 0.75
N PRO A 67 -4.61 -15.62 0.64
CA PRO A 67 -4.18 -17.01 0.71
C PRO A 67 -4.53 -17.67 2.07
N LYS A 68 -4.79 -16.88 3.12
CA LYS A 68 -5.28 -17.38 4.42
C LYS A 68 -6.71 -17.93 4.36
N ASN A 69 -7.51 -17.49 3.40
CA ASN A 69 -8.91 -17.93 3.22
C ASN A 69 -9.05 -19.08 2.22
N LYS A 70 -7.98 -19.43 1.51
CA LYS A 70 -7.88 -20.66 0.73
C LYS A 70 -7.49 -21.79 1.66
N LYS A 71 -8.47 -22.40 2.32
CA LYS A 71 -8.30 -23.64 3.09
C LYS A 71 -9.03 -24.77 2.40
#